data_AF-A0A2G9S514-F1
#
_entry.id   AF-A0A2G9S514-F1
#
_cell.length_a   1.000
_cell.length_b   1.000
_cell.length_c   1.000
_cell.angle_alpha   90.00
_cell.angle_beta   90.00
_cell.angle_gamma   90.00
#
_symmetry.space_group_name_H-M   'P 1'
#
loop_
_entity.id
_entity.type
_entity.pdbx_description
1 polymer ?
#
loop_
_entity_poly.entity_id
_entity_poly.type
_entity_poly.pdbx_seq_one_letter_code
_entity_poly.pdbx_strand_id
1 'polypeptide(L)'
;MSLCFIGSLSALVSQHSITPLSLPCRLRIPDKDLTEQTSDVVVPTNMSTAADLLRQGAACSVLYLGSVDTESLTGPQAISKASTAILTPPRSSATNVHFKVSDQGITLTDSQRKVFFRRHYPICSVTYCSADPQDRRWTNPDRTTSKVFGFVARKSGTAAENVCHLFAELDPEQPASAIVNFITKVMLGTQKR
;
A
#
# COMPACT_ATOMS: atom_id res chain seq x y z
N MET A 1 17.70 9.94 47.89
CA MET A 1 18.23 8.95 46.92
C MET A 1 17.08 8.22 46.27
N SER A 2 16.83 8.20 44.97
CA SER A 2 17.24 9.05 43.85
C SER A 2 16.11 8.87 42.83
N LEU A 3 15.53 9.96 42.34
CA LEU A 3 14.70 9.93 41.14
C LEU A 3 15.63 9.56 39.97
N CYS A 4 15.48 8.36 39.43
CA CYS A 4 16.10 7.97 38.17
C CYS A 4 15.00 7.72 37.13
N PHE A 5 14.83 8.72 36.27
CA PHE A 5 14.60 8.61 34.82
C PHE A 5 13.75 7.42 34.32
N ILE A 6 12.46 7.66 34.07
CA ILE A 6 11.68 6.81 33.15
C ILE A 6 12.10 7.20 31.73
N GLY A 7 13.10 6.50 31.20
CA GLY A 7 13.67 6.76 29.87
C GLY A 7 12.92 6.10 28.69
N SER A 8 11.84 5.34 28.91
CA SER A 8 11.05 4.72 27.84
C SER A 8 9.75 4.12 28.37
N LEU A 9 8.69 4.11 27.55
CA LEU A 9 7.42 3.43 27.82
C LEU A 9 7.63 1.94 28.19
N SER A 10 8.65 1.29 27.61
CA SER A 10 8.96 -0.13 27.86
C SER A 10 9.47 -0.39 29.29
N ALA A 11 10.24 0.54 29.87
CA ALA A 11 10.71 0.44 31.24
C ALA A 11 9.56 0.56 32.24
N LEU A 12 8.60 1.45 31.95
CA LEU A 12 7.39 1.63 32.76
C LEU A 12 6.51 0.37 32.72
N VAL A 13 6.30 -0.23 31.54
CA VAL A 13 5.53 -1.48 31.38
C VAL A 13 6.17 -2.65 32.14
N SER A 14 7.49 -2.80 32.06
CA SER A 14 8.23 -3.89 32.72
C SER A 14 8.22 -3.76 34.24
N GLN A 15 8.39 -2.55 34.78
CA GLN A 15 8.34 -2.34 36.23
C GLN A 15 6.92 -2.51 36.79
N HIS A 16 5.90 -2.18 35.99
CA HIS A 16 4.49 -2.32 36.37
C HIS A 16 3.97 -3.77 36.32
N SER A 17 4.66 -4.69 35.63
CA SER A 17 4.35 -6.13 35.69
C SER A 17 4.87 -6.80 36.97
N ILE A 18 5.89 -6.22 37.60
CA ILE A 18 6.56 -6.75 38.80
C ILE A 18 5.93 -6.19 40.09
N THR A 19 5.56 -4.90 40.10
CA THR A 19 5.05 -4.22 41.31
C THR A 19 3.81 -3.39 40.99
N PRO A 20 2.68 -3.57 41.70
CA PRO A 20 1.46 -2.80 41.47
C PRO A 20 1.64 -1.41 42.09
N LEU A 21 2.04 -0.42 41.28
CA LEU A 21 2.40 0.89 41.82
C LEU A 21 1.56 2.06 41.27
N SER A 22 0.36 1.85 40.73
CA SER A 22 -0.69 2.91 40.60
C SER A 22 -2.01 2.50 39.89
N LEU A 23 -2.17 1.27 39.38
CA LEU A 23 -3.42 0.85 38.70
C LEU A 23 -4.19 -0.22 39.49
N PRO A 24 -5.55 -0.19 39.53
CA PRO A 24 -6.37 -1.19 40.23
C PRO A 24 -6.32 -2.61 39.65
N CYS A 25 -5.66 -2.82 38.50
CA CYS A 25 -5.63 -4.11 37.80
C CYS A 25 -4.21 -4.44 37.33
N ARG A 26 -3.73 -5.67 37.58
CA ARG A 26 -2.43 -6.18 37.09
C ARG A 26 -2.40 -6.22 35.56
N LEU A 27 -1.32 -5.71 34.98
CA LEU A 27 -1.00 -5.92 33.57
C LEU A 27 -0.35 -7.30 33.40
N ARG A 28 -1.05 -8.25 32.77
CA ARG A 28 -0.50 -9.57 32.42
C ARG A 28 0.12 -9.49 31.03
N ILE A 29 1.44 -9.57 30.97
CA ILE A 29 2.17 -9.72 29.71
C ILE A 29 2.16 -11.21 29.36
N PRO A 30 1.69 -11.60 28.16
CA PRO A 30 1.75 -13.00 27.73
C PRO A 30 3.20 -13.44 27.56
N ASP A 31 3.62 -14.46 28.31
CA ASP A 31 4.84 -15.21 28.08
C ASP A 31 4.69 -15.97 26.76
N LYS A 32 5.28 -15.44 25.69
CA LYS A 32 5.52 -16.21 24.48
C LYS A 32 6.97 -16.01 24.09
N ASP A 33 7.83 -16.63 24.88
CA ASP A 33 9.22 -16.88 24.54
C ASP A 33 9.30 -17.58 23.17
N LEU A 34 10.11 -17.00 22.31
CA LEU A 34 10.59 -17.55 21.06
C LEU A 34 11.61 -18.65 21.40
N THR A 35 11.15 -19.80 21.90
CA THR A 35 12.01 -20.98 22.04
C THR A 35 11.98 -21.80 20.77
N GLU A 36 13.16 -21.90 20.18
CA GLU A 36 13.59 -22.80 19.12
C GLU A 36 12.97 -24.21 19.25
N GLN A 37 12.27 -24.64 18.20
CA GLN A 37 12.09 -26.06 17.89
C GLN A 37 12.74 -26.33 16.54
N THR A 38 13.99 -26.78 16.58
CA THR A 38 14.55 -27.71 15.61
C THR A 38 13.74 -29.01 15.59
N SER A 39 13.69 -29.66 14.41
CA SER A 39 13.04 -30.93 14.05
C SER A 39 11.50 -30.95 14.10
N ASP A 40 10.84 -30.66 12.99
CA ASP A 40 10.59 -31.67 11.95
C ASP A 40 10.17 -30.98 10.65
N VAL A 41 10.67 -31.49 9.53
CA VAL A 41 10.26 -31.07 8.19
C VAL A 41 8.85 -31.60 7.96
N VAL A 42 7.85 -30.87 8.45
CA VAL A 42 6.50 -30.94 7.91
C VAL A 42 6.34 -29.65 7.14
N VAL A 43 6.68 -29.72 5.85
CA VAL A 43 6.17 -28.79 4.84
C VAL A 43 4.65 -28.77 5.07
N PRO A 44 4.05 -27.69 5.62
CA PRO A 44 2.62 -27.56 5.44
C PRO A 44 2.51 -27.44 3.93
N THR A 45 1.83 -28.37 3.29
CA THR A 45 1.33 -28.12 1.93
C THR A 45 0.21 -27.10 2.13
N ASN A 46 0.58 -25.86 2.46
CA ASN A 46 -0.34 -24.75 2.59
C ASN A 46 -0.77 -24.39 1.17
N MET A 47 -1.75 -25.16 0.68
CA MET A 47 -2.78 -24.63 -0.19
C MET A 47 -3.46 -23.49 0.57
N SER A 48 -2.81 -22.33 0.66
CA SER A 48 -3.50 -21.09 0.95
C SER A 48 -4.56 -20.97 -0.12
N THR A 49 -5.82 -21.05 0.31
CA THR A 49 -6.93 -20.87 -0.62
C THR A 49 -6.74 -19.52 -1.31
N ALA A 50 -7.16 -19.38 -2.57
CA ALA A 50 -7.04 -18.12 -3.29
C ALA A 50 -7.65 -16.94 -2.49
N ALA A 51 -8.65 -17.23 -1.63
CA ALA A 51 -9.22 -16.27 -0.70
C ALA A 51 -8.23 -15.78 0.37
N ASP A 52 -7.41 -16.65 0.97
CA ASP A 52 -6.39 -16.24 1.96
C ASP A 52 -5.29 -15.37 1.34
N LEU A 53 -4.87 -15.67 0.11
CA LEU A 53 -3.92 -14.84 -0.62
C LEU A 53 -4.49 -13.45 -0.94
N LEU A 54 -5.78 -13.36 -1.28
CA LEU A 54 -6.48 -12.09 -1.47
C LEU A 54 -6.59 -11.27 -0.17
N ARG A 55 -6.75 -11.95 0.98
CA ARG A 55 -6.80 -11.31 2.32
C ARG A 55 -5.43 -10.83 2.79
N GLN A 56 -4.38 -11.63 2.60
CA GLN A 56 -3.01 -11.21 2.87
C GLN A 56 -2.59 -10.05 1.96
N GLY A 57 -3.11 -10.06 0.74
CA GLY A 57 -2.84 -9.07 -0.29
C GLY A 57 -1.50 -9.31 -0.99
N ALA A 58 -1.30 -8.60 -2.09
CA ALA A 58 -0.03 -8.58 -2.81
C ALA A 58 0.67 -7.25 -2.55
N ALA A 59 1.99 -7.29 -2.35
CA ALA A 59 2.82 -6.09 -2.25
C ALA A 59 3.87 -6.11 -3.35
N CYS A 60 4.04 -4.98 -4.01
CA CYS A 60 5.02 -4.75 -5.07
C CYS A 60 5.73 -3.42 -4.86
N SER A 61 6.89 -3.26 -5.48
CA SER A 61 7.56 -1.95 -5.55
C SER A 61 7.25 -1.32 -6.90
N VAL A 62 6.84 -0.06 -6.89
CA VAL A 62 6.46 0.67 -8.10
C VAL A 62 6.96 2.10 -8.03
N LEU A 63 7.05 2.75 -9.17
CA LEU A 63 7.49 4.13 -9.25
C LEU A 63 6.27 5.06 -9.25
N TYR A 64 6.09 5.85 -8.19
CA TYR A 64 5.07 6.88 -8.11
C TYR A 64 5.45 8.09 -8.96
N LEU A 65 4.62 8.42 -9.95
CA LEU A 65 4.86 9.54 -10.87
C LEU A 65 4.17 10.82 -10.38
N GLY A 66 2.98 10.68 -9.80
CA GLY A 66 2.20 11.79 -9.29
C GLY A 66 0.72 11.47 -9.14
N SER A 67 -0.03 12.50 -8.75
CA SER A 67 -1.49 12.45 -8.62
C SER A 67 -2.11 13.71 -9.16
N VAL A 68 -3.21 13.56 -9.89
CA VAL A 68 -3.91 14.66 -10.56
C VAL A 68 -5.37 14.61 -10.17
N ASP A 69 -5.92 15.73 -9.72
CA ASP A 69 -7.36 15.87 -9.52
C ASP A 69 -8.06 15.78 -10.89
N THR A 70 -8.92 14.79 -11.04
CA THR A 70 -9.70 14.56 -12.27
C THR A 70 -11.14 15.04 -12.16
N GLU A 71 -11.48 15.70 -11.04
CA GLU A 71 -12.81 16.28 -10.80
C GLU A 71 -13.89 15.19 -10.95
N SER A 72 -14.86 15.37 -11.85
CA SER A 72 -15.90 14.39 -12.14
C SER A 72 -15.49 13.31 -13.15
N LEU A 73 -14.30 13.40 -13.77
CA LEU A 73 -13.85 12.41 -14.74
C LEU A 73 -13.54 11.08 -14.05
N THR A 74 -13.97 10.00 -14.69
CA THR A 74 -13.78 8.62 -14.22
C THR A 74 -13.26 7.73 -15.36
N GLY A 75 -12.90 6.49 -15.02
CA GLY A 75 -12.56 5.49 -16.02
C GLY A 75 -11.25 5.78 -16.77
N PRO A 76 -11.14 5.35 -18.04
CA PRO A 76 -9.93 5.53 -18.84
C PRO A 76 -9.65 6.99 -19.18
N GLN A 77 -10.68 7.86 -19.19
CA GLN A 77 -10.52 9.29 -19.44
C GLN A 77 -9.75 9.99 -18.32
N ALA A 78 -10.02 9.63 -17.06
CA ALA A 78 -9.30 10.14 -15.90
C ALA A 78 -7.81 9.76 -15.94
N ILE A 79 -7.50 8.51 -16.29
CA ILE A 79 -6.12 8.04 -16.45
C ILE A 79 -5.44 8.77 -17.61
N SER A 80 -6.11 8.91 -18.75
CA SER A 80 -5.55 9.65 -19.90
C SER A 80 -5.21 11.10 -19.55
N LYS A 81 -6.11 11.82 -18.86
CA LYS A 81 -5.88 13.20 -18.38
C LYS A 81 -4.67 13.28 -17.45
N ALA A 82 -4.61 12.40 -16.45
CA ALA A 82 -3.49 12.37 -15.52
C ALA A 82 -2.16 12.05 -16.21
N SER A 83 -2.18 11.12 -17.16
CA SER A 83 -0.98 10.71 -17.90
C SER A 83 -0.49 11.85 -18.78
N THR A 84 -1.39 12.57 -19.46
CA THR A 84 -1.03 13.77 -20.23
C THR A 84 -0.41 14.82 -19.32
N ALA A 85 -0.99 15.09 -18.15
CA ALA A 85 -0.49 16.11 -17.24
C ALA A 85 0.89 15.75 -16.63
N ILE A 86 1.12 14.48 -16.30
CA ILE A 86 2.36 14.04 -15.62
C ILE A 86 3.50 13.73 -16.60
N LEU A 87 3.17 13.19 -17.78
CA LEU A 87 4.19 12.83 -18.78
C LEU A 87 4.65 14.02 -19.61
N THR A 88 3.86 15.09 -19.68
CA THR A 88 4.25 16.33 -20.38
C THR A 88 5.31 17.10 -19.58
N PRO A 89 6.41 17.57 -20.20
CA PRO A 89 7.42 18.36 -19.51
C PRO A 89 6.90 19.71 -19.01
N PRO A 90 7.39 20.23 -17.87
CA PRO A 90 8.41 19.65 -16.99
C PRO A 90 7.87 18.52 -16.10
N ARG A 91 8.55 17.37 -16.10
CA ARG A 91 8.13 16.17 -15.37
C ARG A 91 8.51 16.26 -13.88
N SER A 92 7.59 15.87 -13.00
CA SER A 92 7.86 15.71 -11.58
C SER A 92 8.84 14.56 -11.31
N SER A 93 9.62 14.66 -10.22
CA SER A 93 10.51 13.59 -9.81
C SER A 93 9.71 12.38 -9.35
N ALA A 94 10.00 11.23 -9.97
CA ALA A 94 9.33 9.99 -9.61
C ALA A 94 9.96 9.36 -8.35
N THR A 95 9.14 8.73 -7.51
CA THR A 95 9.56 8.21 -6.19
C THR A 95 9.23 6.73 -6.06
N ASN A 96 10.15 5.92 -5.54
CA ASN A 96 9.91 4.50 -5.31
C ASN A 96 8.96 4.32 -4.10
N VAL A 97 7.86 3.62 -4.31
CA VAL A 97 6.85 3.35 -3.28
C VAL A 97 6.49 1.87 -3.23
N HIS A 98 6.27 1.36 -2.03
CA HIS A 98 5.65 0.06 -1.83
C HIS A 98 4.15 0.17 -2.04
N PHE A 99 3.65 -0.60 -2.98
CA PHE A 99 2.27 -0.66 -3.39
C PHE A 99 1.67 -1.99 -2.93
N LYS A 100 0.82 -1.93 -1.91
CA LYS A 100 0.13 -3.10 -1.37
C LYS A 100 -1.35 -3.06 -1.75
N VAL A 101 -1.86 -4.14 -2.31
CA VAL A 101 -3.29 -4.35 -2.59
C VAL A 101 -3.81 -5.46 -1.71
N SER A 102 -4.94 -5.24 -1.07
CA SER A 102 -5.62 -6.22 -0.20
C SER A 102 -7.13 -6.05 -0.32
N ASP A 103 -7.91 -6.95 0.28
CA ASP A 103 -9.37 -6.83 0.39
C ASP A 103 -9.84 -5.51 1.04
N GLN A 104 -9.03 -4.92 1.92
CA GLN A 104 -9.30 -3.62 2.53
C GLN A 104 -9.10 -2.44 1.57
N GLY A 105 -8.31 -2.63 0.50
CA GLY A 105 -7.96 -1.60 -0.46
C GLY A 105 -6.46 -1.52 -0.76
N ILE A 106 -6.04 -0.34 -1.22
CA ILE A 106 -4.68 -0.06 -1.70
C ILE A 106 -3.93 0.75 -0.64
N THR A 107 -2.70 0.35 -0.33
CA THR A 107 -1.82 1.07 0.59
C THR A 107 -0.51 1.39 -0.10
N LEU A 108 -0.16 2.68 -0.12
CA LEU A 108 1.09 3.20 -0.65
C LEU A 108 1.99 3.57 0.51
N THR A 109 3.24 3.12 0.50
CA THR A 109 4.26 3.49 1.49
C THR A 109 5.51 3.98 0.78
N ASP A 110 5.90 5.22 1.02
CA ASP A 110 7.16 5.76 0.51
C ASP A 110 8.27 5.39 1.49
N SER A 111 9.24 4.60 1.02
CA SER A 111 10.37 4.19 1.86
C SER A 111 11.30 5.36 2.18
N GLN A 112 11.37 6.37 1.31
CA GLN A 112 12.23 7.54 1.44
C GLN A 112 11.53 8.72 2.11
N ARG A 113 10.21 8.61 2.36
CA ARG A 113 9.35 9.63 2.98
C ARG A 113 9.45 11.01 2.32
N LYS A 114 9.65 11.03 1.00
CA LYS A 114 9.82 12.25 0.21
C LYS A 114 8.50 12.93 -0.08
N VAL A 115 7.48 12.16 -0.44
CA VAL A 115 6.18 12.71 -0.86
C VAL A 115 5.10 12.50 0.21
N PHE A 116 5.09 11.33 0.84
CA PHE A 116 4.17 10.99 1.93
C PHE A 116 4.74 9.84 2.73
N PHE A 117 4.42 9.65 4.02
CA PHE A 117 4.88 8.46 4.74
C PHE A 117 4.10 7.20 4.33
N ARG A 118 2.77 7.28 4.40
CA ARG A 118 1.85 6.18 4.07
C ARG A 118 0.48 6.74 3.72
N ARG A 119 -0.14 6.21 2.66
CA ARG A 119 -1.52 6.55 2.25
C ARG A 119 -2.32 5.27 2.04
N HIS A 120 -3.53 5.23 2.58
CA HIS A 120 -4.44 4.11 2.40
C HIS A 120 -5.71 4.57 1.69
N TYR A 121 -6.06 3.86 0.62
CA TYR A 121 -7.25 4.06 -0.19
C TYR A 121 -8.15 2.85 0.02
N PRO A 122 -9.26 3.01 0.78
CA PRO A 122 -10.22 1.93 0.98
C PRO A 122 -10.72 1.41 -0.36
N ILE A 123 -11.00 0.12 -0.47
CA ILE A 123 -11.46 -0.49 -1.73
C ILE A 123 -12.72 0.21 -2.28
N CYS A 124 -13.63 0.64 -1.41
CA CYS A 124 -14.85 1.37 -1.76
C CYS A 124 -14.60 2.77 -2.38
N SER A 125 -13.41 3.34 -2.17
CA SER A 125 -13.01 4.62 -2.76
C SER A 125 -12.44 4.45 -4.16
N VAL A 126 -11.84 3.29 -4.47
CA VAL A 126 -11.23 3.02 -5.77
C VAL A 126 -12.35 2.74 -6.76
N THR A 127 -12.45 3.55 -7.81
CA THR A 127 -13.54 3.46 -8.80
C THR A 127 -13.08 2.80 -10.09
N TYR A 128 -11.81 2.93 -10.45
CA TYR A 128 -11.26 2.38 -11.68
C TYR A 128 -9.76 2.13 -11.57
N CYS A 129 -9.24 1.16 -12.30
CA CYS A 129 -7.80 0.92 -12.43
C CYS A 129 -7.50 0.34 -13.81
N SER A 130 -6.50 0.88 -14.50
CA SER A 130 -6.01 0.34 -15.78
C SER A 130 -4.58 0.80 -16.07
N ALA A 131 -3.96 0.17 -17.07
CA ALA A 131 -2.81 0.76 -17.76
C ALA A 131 -3.22 2.03 -18.52
N ASP A 132 -2.25 2.85 -18.92
CA ASP A 132 -2.51 4.02 -19.75
C ASP A 132 -3.19 3.60 -21.09
N PRO A 133 -4.35 4.16 -21.45
CA PRO A 133 -5.08 3.74 -22.65
C PRO A 133 -4.38 4.10 -23.96
N GLN A 134 -3.39 4.99 -23.91
CA GLN A 134 -2.57 5.36 -25.07
C GLN A 134 -1.21 4.63 -25.08
N ASP A 135 -1.02 3.66 -24.18
CA ASP A 135 0.23 2.89 -23.99
C ASP A 135 1.48 3.77 -23.88
N ARG A 136 1.32 4.98 -23.31
CA ARG A 136 2.46 5.87 -23.07
C ARG A 136 3.34 5.28 -21.98
N ARG A 137 4.64 5.46 -22.15
CA ARG A 137 5.66 4.90 -21.25
C ARG A 137 6.40 6.00 -20.51
N TRP A 138 6.75 5.73 -19.27
CA TRP A 138 7.61 6.57 -18.47
C TRP A 138 9.06 6.36 -18.89
N THR A 139 9.79 7.43 -19.20
CA THR A 139 11.23 7.37 -19.48
C THR A 139 12.01 7.51 -18.17
N ASN A 140 12.65 6.42 -17.77
CA ASN A 140 13.50 6.35 -16.59
C ASN A 140 14.82 7.12 -16.80
N PRO A 141 15.54 7.50 -15.72
CA PRO A 141 16.83 8.19 -15.81
C PRO A 141 17.91 7.40 -16.58
N ASP A 142 17.82 6.07 -16.57
CA ASP A 142 18.69 5.15 -17.30
C ASP A 142 18.32 4.99 -18.80
N ARG A 143 17.39 5.82 -19.30
CA ARG A 143 16.82 5.80 -20.66
C ARG A 143 15.98 4.57 -21.00
N THR A 144 15.69 3.69 -20.04
CA THR A 144 14.69 2.63 -20.24
C THR A 144 13.28 3.21 -20.21
N THR A 145 12.32 2.43 -20.70
CA THR A 145 10.91 2.81 -20.69
C THR A 145 10.08 1.83 -19.89
N SER A 146 9.25 2.36 -19.00
CA SER A 146 8.36 1.60 -18.11
C SER A 146 6.91 1.83 -18.50
N LYS A 147 6.10 0.77 -18.55
CA LYS A 147 4.64 0.88 -18.70
C LYS A 147 4.04 1.68 -17.56
N VAL A 148 3.09 2.54 -17.91
CA VAL A 148 2.37 3.41 -16.99
C VAL A 148 1.01 2.81 -16.70
N PHE A 149 0.61 2.85 -15.43
CA PHE A 149 -0.72 2.46 -14.99
C PHE A 149 -1.19 3.35 -13.86
N GLY A 150 -2.48 3.35 -13.61
CA GLY A 150 -3.05 4.15 -12.56
C GLY A 150 -4.35 3.59 -12.01
N PHE A 151 -4.76 4.15 -10.88
CA PHE A 151 -6.10 3.95 -10.36
C PHE A 151 -6.73 5.31 -10.05
N VAL A 152 -8.04 5.34 -10.18
CA VAL A 152 -8.89 6.48 -9.85
C VAL A 152 -9.55 6.17 -8.52
N ALA A 153 -9.45 7.11 -7.59
CA ALA A 153 -10.12 7.02 -6.29
C ALA A 153 -10.93 8.28 -6.01
N ARG A 154 -12.03 8.13 -5.30
CA ARG A 154 -12.81 9.27 -4.79
C ARG A 154 -12.00 10.00 -3.73
N LYS A 155 -12.01 11.33 -3.81
CA LYS A 155 -11.34 12.19 -2.83
C LYS A 155 -12.07 12.11 -1.49
N SER A 156 -11.30 12.00 -0.41
CA SER A 156 -11.87 11.99 0.94
C SER A 156 -12.46 13.37 1.26
N GLY A 157 -13.76 13.44 1.54
CA GLY A 157 -14.46 14.68 1.91
C GLY A 157 -15.38 15.24 0.82
N THR A 158 -15.22 14.84 -0.44
CA THR A 158 -16.05 15.31 -1.56
C THR A 158 -16.45 14.13 -2.46
N ALA A 159 -17.73 13.74 -2.43
CA ALA A 159 -18.22 12.56 -3.16
C ALA A 159 -18.15 12.71 -4.69
N ALA A 160 -18.09 13.95 -5.20
CA ALA A 160 -18.09 14.26 -6.62
C ALA A 160 -16.68 14.39 -7.23
N GLU A 161 -15.64 14.46 -6.41
CA GLU A 161 -14.27 14.65 -6.89
C GLU A 161 -13.49 13.34 -6.89
N ASN A 162 -12.77 13.13 -7.99
CA ASN A 162 -11.90 12.00 -8.20
C ASN A 162 -10.46 12.48 -8.32
N VAL A 163 -9.55 11.63 -7.87
CA VAL A 163 -8.11 11.80 -8.02
C VAL A 163 -7.57 10.57 -8.72
N CYS A 164 -6.76 10.78 -9.75
CA CYS A 164 -6.04 9.72 -10.42
C CYS A 164 -4.61 9.68 -9.91
N HIS A 165 -4.18 8.50 -9.48
CA HIS A 165 -2.81 8.23 -9.05
C HIS A 165 -2.09 7.43 -10.15
N LEU A 166 -0.95 7.94 -10.60
CA LEU A 166 -0.16 7.33 -11.67
C LEU A 166 1.16 6.74 -11.17
N PHE A 167 1.46 5.58 -11.74
CA PHE A 167 2.61 4.77 -11.41
C PHE A 167 3.27 4.24 -12.68
N ALA A 168 4.55 3.89 -12.58
CA ALA A 168 5.26 3.14 -13.59
C ALA A 168 5.77 1.81 -13.02
N GLU A 169 5.87 0.80 -13.89
CA GLU A 169 6.49 -0.48 -13.55
C GLU A 169 7.96 -0.28 -13.14
N LEU A 170 8.36 -0.97 -12.08
CA LEU A 170 9.74 -0.99 -11.59
C LEU A 170 10.33 -2.40 -11.77
N ASP A 171 9.60 -3.41 -11.31
CA ASP A 171 10.04 -4.80 -11.35
C ASP A 171 9.38 -5.56 -12.53
N PRO A 172 10.16 -6.18 -13.44
CA PRO A 172 9.61 -6.90 -14.59
C PRO A 172 8.83 -8.17 -14.20
N GLU A 173 9.14 -8.75 -13.04
CA GLU A 173 8.41 -9.90 -12.48
C GLU A 173 7.00 -9.51 -11.97
N GLN A 174 6.76 -8.22 -11.74
CA GLN A 174 5.49 -7.68 -11.25
C GLN A 174 4.97 -6.62 -12.23
N PRO A 175 4.58 -7.02 -13.46
CA PRO A 175 4.19 -6.09 -14.50
C PRO A 175 2.91 -5.34 -14.12
N ALA A 176 2.76 -4.13 -14.66
CA ALA A 176 1.59 -3.28 -14.45
C ALA A 176 0.25 -4.00 -14.70
N SER A 177 0.19 -4.88 -15.71
CA SER A 177 -1.00 -5.67 -16.04
C SER A 177 -1.40 -6.64 -14.93
N ALA A 178 -0.43 -7.26 -14.25
CA ALA A 178 -0.71 -8.17 -13.13
C ALA A 178 -1.30 -7.40 -11.94
N ILE A 179 -0.76 -6.22 -11.64
CA ILE A 179 -1.24 -5.34 -10.57
C ILE A 179 -2.68 -4.90 -10.85
N VAL A 180 -2.94 -4.38 -12.05
CA VAL A 180 -4.29 -3.95 -12.50
C VAL A 180 -5.29 -5.11 -12.42
N ASN A 181 -4.90 -6.29 -12.90
CA ASN A 181 -5.74 -7.49 -12.84
C ASN A 181 -6.05 -7.90 -11.39
N PHE A 182 -5.08 -7.81 -10.49
CA PHE A 182 -5.28 -8.12 -9.08
C PHE A 182 -6.25 -7.14 -8.41
N ILE A 183 -6.07 -5.82 -8.62
CA ILE A 183 -7.00 -4.79 -8.11
C ILE A 183 -8.41 -5.03 -8.63
N THR A 184 -8.55 -5.29 -9.93
CA THR A 184 -9.85 -5.54 -10.57
C THR A 184 -10.54 -6.77 -9.96
N LYS A 185 -9.80 -7.85 -9.71
CA LYS A 185 -10.32 -9.05 -9.03
C LYS A 185 -10.77 -8.76 -7.60
N VAL A 186 -10.01 -7.97 -6.84
CA VAL A 186 -10.40 -7.57 -5.48
C VAL A 186 -11.68 -6.73 -5.50
N MET A 187 -11.75 -5.74 -6.40
CA MET A 187 -12.94 -4.89 -6.56
C MET A 187 -14.18 -5.72 -6.93
N LEU A 188 -14.07 -6.64 -7.90
CA LEU A 188 -15.18 -7.50 -8.31
C LEU A 188 -15.56 -8.53 -7.24
N GLY A 189 -14.60 -9.05 -6.49
CA GLY A 189 -14.82 -10.00 -5.40
C GLY A 189 -15.63 -9.40 -4.25
N THR A 190 -15.45 -8.10 -3.97
CA THR A 190 -16.24 -7.38 -2.95
C THR A 190 -17.67 -7.07 -3.37
N GLN A 191 -17.99 -7.08 -4.67
CA GLN A 191 -19.36 -6.83 -5.19
C GLN A 191 -20.25 -8.09 -5.19
N LYS A 192 -19.65 -9.29 -5.03
CA LYS A 192 -20.36 -10.58 -5.05
C LYS A 192 -20.70 -11.14 -3.66
N ARG A 193 -20.54 -10.33 -2.60
CA ARG A 193 -20.75 -10.76 -1.22
C ARG A 193 -21.83 -9.93 -0.55
#